data_AF-A0A016T4N7-F1
#
_entry.id   AF-A0A016T4N7-F1
#
_cell.length_a   1.000
_cell.length_b   1.000
_cell.length_c   1.000
_cell.angle_alpha   90.00
_cell.angle_beta   90.00
_cell.angle_gamma   90.00
#
_symmetry.space_group_name_H-M   'P 1'
#
loop_
_entity.id
_entity.type
_entity.pdbx_description
1 polymer ?
#
loop_
_entity_poly.entity_id
_entity_poly.type
_entity_poly.pdbx_seq_one_letter_code
_entity_poly.pdbx_strand_id
1 'polypeptide(L)'
;MEKEFNKKHGHFYSTKEKRALFDENGIHRRSWLPDEFYDEFHERTSCLIKMYNDSELPISELKVDGIRTLAENIADNEGAKLAHKAYRKLEKKFGAEGRFERMQDFTNEQMFFLGYSVVSTQFQLSKF
;
A
#
# COMPACT_ATOMS: atom_id res chain seq x y z
N MET A 1 4.29 -31.97 1.41
CA MET A 1 4.89 -30.70 0.96
C MET A 1 3.92 -29.51 1.00
N GLU A 2 2.84 -29.45 0.21
CA GLU A 2 1.84 -28.35 0.33
C GLU A 2 1.24 -28.28 1.75
N LYS A 3 1.03 -29.45 2.36
CA LYS A 3 0.56 -29.57 3.75
C LYS A 3 1.57 -29.14 4.81
N GLU A 4 2.89 -29.19 4.57
CA GLU A 4 3.90 -28.81 5.57
C GLU A 4 4.22 -27.33 5.52
N PHE A 5 4.22 -26.74 4.31
CA PHE A 5 4.35 -25.30 4.12
C PHE A 5 3.16 -24.53 4.74
N ASN A 6 1.94 -25.03 4.50
CA ASN A 6 0.72 -24.50 5.17
C ASN A 6 0.72 -24.71 6.69
N LYS A 7 1.44 -25.70 7.20
CA LYS A 7 1.56 -25.99 8.63
C LYS A 7 2.55 -25.06 9.35
N LYS A 8 3.51 -24.49 8.61
CA LYS A 8 4.56 -23.60 9.15
C LYS A 8 4.22 -22.11 8.98
N HIS A 9 3.47 -21.74 7.94
CA HIS A 9 3.24 -20.33 7.57
C HIS A 9 1.77 -19.86 7.65
N GLY A 10 0.87 -20.70 8.18
CA GLY A 10 -0.52 -20.30 8.44
C GLY A 10 -1.34 -20.04 7.18
N HIS A 11 -2.65 -20.27 7.27
CA HIS A 11 -3.60 -20.02 6.18
C HIS A 11 -3.84 -18.50 5.95
N PHE A 12 -2.80 -17.78 5.56
CA PHE A 12 -2.87 -16.35 5.26
C PHE A 12 -2.16 -16.06 3.94
N TYR A 13 -2.88 -16.31 2.84
CA TYR A 13 -2.51 -15.73 1.55
C TYR A 13 -3.70 -14.95 1.05
N SER A 14 -3.69 -13.64 1.26
CA SER A 14 -4.53 -12.75 0.46
C SER A 14 -4.24 -13.05 -1.02
N THR A 15 -5.25 -12.93 -1.88
CA THR A 15 -5.15 -13.30 -3.30
C THR A 15 -4.02 -12.59 -4.06
N LYS A 16 -3.44 -11.50 -3.52
CA LYS A 16 -2.29 -10.81 -4.13
C LYS A 16 -0.94 -10.99 -3.44
N GLU A 17 -0.84 -11.52 -2.21
CA GLU A 17 0.46 -12.06 -1.73
C GLU A 17 0.94 -13.20 -2.65
N LYS A 18 -0.02 -13.92 -3.23
CA LYS A 18 0.25 -14.89 -4.29
C LYS A 18 0.96 -14.29 -5.50
N ARG A 19 0.85 -12.98 -5.80
CA ARG A 19 1.57 -12.35 -6.93
C ARG A 19 3.08 -12.41 -6.78
N ALA A 20 3.61 -12.34 -5.57
CA ALA A 20 5.04 -12.55 -5.31
C ALA A 20 5.49 -13.99 -5.60
N LEU A 21 4.55 -14.91 -5.86
CA LEU A 21 4.81 -16.29 -6.26
C LEU A 21 4.69 -16.49 -7.77
N PHE A 22 4.41 -15.46 -8.57
CA PHE A 22 4.36 -15.55 -10.03
C PHE A 22 5.54 -14.80 -10.65
N ASP A 23 6.19 -15.43 -11.63
CA ASP A 23 7.23 -14.79 -12.42
C ASP A 23 6.65 -13.76 -13.41
N GLU A 24 7.51 -13.10 -14.18
CA GLU A 24 7.16 -12.14 -15.22
C GLU A 24 6.19 -12.67 -16.30
N ASN A 25 6.11 -13.99 -16.48
CA ASN A 25 5.22 -14.65 -17.44
C ASN A 25 3.89 -15.07 -16.80
N GLY A 26 3.67 -14.75 -15.52
CA GLY A 26 2.51 -15.18 -14.77
C GLY A 26 2.54 -16.67 -14.41
N ILE A 27 3.72 -17.30 -14.37
CA ILE A 27 3.89 -18.70 -13.96
C ILE A 27 4.20 -18.76 -12.48
N HIS A 28 3.45 -19.59 -11.74
CA HIS A 28 3.70 -19.78 -10.32
C HIS A 28 5.06 -20.46 -10.09
N ARG A 29 6.02 -19.72 -9.51
CA ARG A 29 7.33 -20.22 -9.11
C ARG A 29 7.50 -19.98 -7.61
N ARG A 30 7.86 -21.03 -6.88
CA ARG A 30 8.05 -20.92 -5.42
C ARG A 30 9.40 -20.28 -5.03
N SER A 31 10.38 -20.26 -5.94
CA SER A 31 11.77 -19.89 -5.64
C SER A 31 12.37 -19.02 -6.76
N TRP A 32 11.59 -18.12 -7.34
CA TRP A 32 12.14 -17.15 -8.30
C TRP A 32 12.76 -15.93 -7.60
N LEU A 33 12.49 -15.76 -6.30
CA LEU A 33 13.17 -14.82 -5.40
C LEU A 33 13.91 -15.60 -4.28
N PRO A 34 14.95 -15.00 -3.67
CA PRO A 34 15.65 -15.60 -2.52
C PRO A 34 14.74 -15.79 -1.31
N ASP A 35 15.05 -16.77 -0.45
CA ASP A 35 14.23 -17.05 0.74
C ASP A 35 14.17 -15.85 1.70
N GLU A 36 15.27 -15.09 1.80
CA GLU A 36 15.35 -13.87 2.62
C GLU A 36 14.35 -12.79 2.17
N PHE A 37 13.99 -12.77 0.88
CA PHE A 37 12.95 -11.87 0.39
C PHE A 37 11.60 -12.21 1.01
N TYR A 38 11.24 -13.49 1.08
CA TYR A 38 9.95 -13.92 1.60
C TYR A 38 9.85 -13.66 3.11
N ASP A 39 10.94 -13.86 3.85
CA ASP A 39 11.00 -13.55 5.28
C ASP A 39 10.75 -12.05 5.54
N GLU A 40 11.48 -11.18 4.84
CA GLU A 40 11.32 -9.73 4.94
C GLU A 40 9.93 -9.26 4.45
N PHE A 41 9.43 -9.88 3.38
CA PHE A 41 8.09 -9.59 2.87
C PHE A 41 7.03 -9.91 3.91
N HIS A 42 7.10 -11.08 4.55
CA HIS A 42 6.17 -11.48 5.61
C HIS A 42 6.24 -10.57 6.84
N GLU A 43 7.43 -10.15 7.25
CA GLU A 43 7.60 -9.22 8.37
C GLU A 43 6.91 -7.87 8.08
N ARG A 44 7.17 -7.30 6.90
CA ARG A 44 6.59 -6.01 6.50
C ARG A 44 5.08 -6.08 6.30
N THR A 45 4.57 -7.13 5.66
CA THR A 45 3.12 -7.27 5.46
C THR A 45 2.39 -7.50 6.78
N SER A 46 3.02 -8.18 7.75
CA SER A 46 2.46 -8.33 9.11
C SER A 46 2.27 -6.99 9.82
N CYS A 47 3.19 -6.05 9.63
CA CYS A 47 3.05 -4.68 10.14
C CYS A 47 1.84 -3.95 9.52
N LEU A 48 1.68 -4.05 8.19
CA LEU A 48 0.53 -3.47 7.49
C LEU A 48 -0.79 -4.12 7.93
N ILE A 49 -0.84 -5.45 8.06
CA ILE A 49 -2.04 -6.15 8.56
C ILE A 49 -2.45 -5.59 9.92
N LYS A 50 -1.48 -5.46 10.84
CA LYS A 50 -1.76 -4.93 12.18
C LYS A 50 -2.28 -3.50 12.13
N MET A 51 -1.60 -2.62 11.41
CA MET A 51 -2.00 -1.21 11.28
C MET A 51 -3.44 -1.05 10.79
N TYR A 52 -3.84 -1.83 9.77
CA TYR A 52 -5.19 -1.77 9.23
C TYR A 52 -6.22 -2.49 10.12
N ASN A 53 -5.87 -3.58 10.79
CA ASN A 53 -6.78 -4.19 11.79
C ASN A 53 -7.12 -3.25 12.95
N ASP A 54 -6.19 -2.38 13.31
CA ASP A 54 -6.38 -1.38 14.37
C ASP A 54 -7.10 -0.11 13.88
N SER A 55 -7.40 -0.03 12.56
CA SER A 55 -8.11 1.10 11.97
C SER A 55 -9.63 0.94 12.11
N GLU A 56 -10.27 1.95 12.71
CA GLU A 56 -11.72 2.05 12.85
C GLU A 56 -12.31 2.91 11.72
N LEU A 57 -13.45 2.49 11.19
CA LEU A 57 -14.15 3.27 10.18
C LEU A 57 -14.96 4.39 10.86
N PRO A 58 -14.74 5.68 10.55
CA PRO A 58 -15.44 6.77 11.25
C PRO A 58 -16.97 6.74 11.12
N ILE A 59 -17.48 6.02 10.10
CA ILE A 59 -18.91 5.94 9.75
C ILE A 59 -19.59 4.65 10.25
N SER A 60 -18.88 3.79 10.97
CA SER A 60 -19.41 2.53 11.50
C SER A 60 -18.54 1.95 12.60
N GLU A 61 -19.09 1.18 13.54
CA GLU A 61 -18.30 0.42 14.53
C GLU A 61 -17.52 -0.77 13.93
N LEU A 62 -17.37 -0.82 12.59
CA LEU A 62 -16.63 -1.86 11.89
C LEU A 62 -15.14 -1.51 11.84
N LYS A 63 -14.31 -2.52 12.10
CA LYS A 63 -12.87 -2.48 11.89
C LYS A 63 -12.51 -2.93 10.48
N VAL A 64 -11.42 -2.39 9.94
CA VAL A 64 -10.90 -2.87 8.66
C VAL A 64 -10.28 -4.26 8.84
N ASP A 65 -10.58 -5.17 7.93
CA ASP A 65 -9.89 -6.47 7.86
C ASP A 65 -8.57 -6.27 7.11
N GLY A 66 -7.48 -6.17 7.86
CA GLY A 66 -6.14 -5.88 7.39
C GLY A 66 -5.57 -6.95 6.48
N ILE A 67 -6.04 -8.21 6.57
CA ILE A 67 -5.63 -9.23 5.59
C ILE A 67 -6.41 -9.08 4.31
N ARG A 68 -7.74 -9.00 4.41
CA ARG A 68 -8.59 -8.93 3.22
C ARG A 68 -8.21 -7.72 2.35
N THR A 69 -7.76 -6.64 2.98
CA THR A 69 -7.34 -5.40 2.31
C THR A 69 -5.84 -5.31 2.04
N LEU A 70 -5.01 -6.24 2.57
CA LEU A 70 -3.55 -6.17 2.56
C LEU A 70 -2.97 -5.79 1.20
N ALA A 71 -3.49 -6.41 0.15
CA ALA A 71 -2.98 -6.22 -1.18
C ALA A 71 -3.16 -4.80 -1.73
N GLU A 72 -4.31 -4.17 -1.46
CA GLU A 72 -4.52 -2.76 -1.82
C GLU A 72 -3.74 -1.85 -0.89
N ASN A 73 -3.68 -2.18 0.41
CA ASN A 73 -2.88 -1.44 1.38
C ASN A 73 -1.39 -1.38 0.98
N ILE A 74 -0.82 -2.48 0.49
CA ILE A 74 0.55 -2.51 -0.06
C ILE A 74 0.65 -1.57 -1.26
N ALA A 75 -0.28 -1.68 -2.21
CA ALA A 75 -0.26 -0.88 -3.43
C ALA A 75 -0.40 0.62 -3.15
N ASP A 76 -1.28 1.01 -2.24
CA ASP A 76 -1.53 2.40 -1.85
C ASP A 76 -0.31 3.00 -1.13
N ASN A 77 0.25 2.29 -0.15
CA ASN A 77 1.42 2.75 0.61
C ASN A 77 2.68 2.84 -0.27
N GLU A 78 2.99 1.78 -1.03
CA GLU A 78 4.18 1.78 -1.88
C GLU A 78 4.00 2.69 -3.11
N GLY A 79 2.79 2.81 -3.64
CA GLY A 79 2.45 3.74 -4.72
C GLY A 79 2.68 5.19 -4.32
N ALA A 80 2.14 5.61 -3.17
CA ALA A 80 2.34 6.96 -2.64
C ALA A 80 3.82 7.25 -2.37
N LYS A 81 4.53 6.31 -1.75
CA LYS A 81 5.97 6.40 -1.45
C LYS A 81 6.82 6.54 -2.71
N LEU A 82 6.57 5.73 -3.74
CA LEU A 82 7.31 5.78 -5.01
C LEU A 82 7.01 7.06 -5.78
N ALA A 83 5.74 7.47 -5.85
CA ALA A 83 5.33 8.72 -6.48
C ALA A 83 5.98 9.93 -5.79
N HIS A 84 5.97 9.97 -4.47
CA HIS A 84 6.60 11.04 -3.69
C HIS A 84 8.13 11.06 -3.91
N LYS A 85 8.77 9.89 -3.91
CA LYS A 85 10.22 9.78 -4.19
C LYS A 85 10.56 10.28 -5.60
N ALA A 86 9.72 10.01 -6.59
CA ALA A 86 9.89 10.52 -7.95
C ALA A 86 9.71 12.04 -8.01
N TYR A 87 8.66 12.56 -7.35
CA TYR A 87 8.41 13.99 -7.22
C TYR A 87 9.62 14.75 -6.65
N ARG A 88 10.17 14.28 -5.51
CA ARG A 88 11.36 14.88 -4.89
C ARG A 88 12.60 14.83 -5.78
N LYS A 89 12.75 13.80 -6.60
CA LYS A 89 13.84 13.72 -7.59
C LYS A 89 13.67 14.74 -8.71
N LEU A 90 12.45 14.96 -9.19
CA LEU A 90 12.15 15.98 -10.20
C LEU A 90 12.40 17.38 -9.65
N GLU A 91 11.91 17.66 -8.45
CA GLU A 91 12.14 18.94 -7.77
C GLU A 91 13.64 19.22 -7.57
N LYS A 92 14.42 18.22 -7.14
CA LYS A 92 15.88 18.38 -7.03
C LYS A 92 16.57 18.67 -8.37
N LYS A 93 16.04 18.14 -9.48
CA LYS A 93 16.63 18.26 -10.81
C LYS A 93 16.25 19.56 -11.52
N PHE A 94 15.00 20.00 -11.35
CA PHE A 94 14.43 21.11 -12.13
C PHE A 94 14.07 22.33 -11.27
N GLY A 95 14.20 22.22 -9.94
CA GLY A 95 13.71 23.23 -8.99
C GLY A 95 12.28 22.96 -8.56
N ALA A 96 11.85 23.71 -7.55
CA ALA A 96 10.47 23.68 -7.05
C ALA A 96 9.50 24.24 -8.10
N GLU A 97 8.38 23.55 -8.28
CA GLU A 97 7.27 24.05 -9.10
C GLU A 97 6.67 25.32 -8.48
N GLY A 98 6.09 26.17 -9.34
CA GLY A 98 5.34 27.34 -8.89
C GLY A 98 4.09 26.93 -8.12
N ARG A 99 3.79 27.65 -7.04
CA ARG A 99 2.61 27.41 -6.19
C ARG A 99 1.39 28.16 -6.70
N PHE A 100 0.21 27.55 -6.55
CA PHE A 100 -1.06 28.23 -6.85
C PHE A 100 -1.24 29.46 -5.97
N GLU A 101 -1.69 30.56 -6.56
CA GLU A 101 -1.82 31.86 -5.87
C GLU A 101 -2.71 31.78 -4.62
N ARG A 102 -3.77 30.96 -4.64
CA ARG A 102 -4.70 30.77 -3.52
C ARG A 102 -4.30 29.68 -2.53
N MET A 103 -3.13 29.07 -2.67
CA MET A 103 -2.66 27.96 -1.82
C MET A 103 -1.21 28.18 -1.34
N GLN A 104 -0.83 29.45 -1.14
CA GLN A 104 0.52 29.81 -0.69
C GLN A 104 0.82 29.37 0.76
N ASP A 105 -0.21 29.03 1.53
CA ASP A 105 -0.08 28.52 2.90
C ASP A 105 0.46 27.08 2.94
N PHE A 106 0.46 26.38 1.80
CA PHE A 106 0.99 25.03 1.67
C PHE A 106 2.34 25.02 0.95
N THR A 107 3.23 24.14 1.40
CA THR A 107 4.44 23.76 0.67
C THR A 107 4.08 22.84 -0.50
N ASN A 108 4.95 22.71 -1.50
CA ASN A 108 4.69 21.79 -2.61
C ASN A 108 4.58 20.32 -2.14
N GLU A 109 5.31 19.94 -1.09
CA GLU A 109 5.21 18.62 -0.48
C GLU A 109 3.83 18.40 0.18
N GLN A 110 3.31 19.38 0.91
CA GLN A 110 1.94 19.31 1.43
C GLN A 110 0.90 19.25 0.30
N MET A 111 1.11 20.02 -0.77
CA MET A 111 0.26 19.98 -1.96
C MET A 111 0.25 18.61 -2.65
N PHE A 112 1.40 17.92 -2.70
CA PHE A 112 1.47 16.55 -3.20
C PHE A 112 0.54 15.61 -2.41
N PHE A 113 0.59 15.64 -1.08
CA PHE A 113 -0.24 14.77 -0.24
C PHE A 113 -1.72 15.19 -0.21
N LEU A 114 -2.02 16.49 -0.32
CA LEU A 114 -3.38 16.97 -0.53
C LEU A 114 -3.95 16.42 -1.84
N GLY A 115 -3.20 16.52 -2.94
CA GLY A 115 -3.60 15.96 -4.24
C GLY A 115 -3.83 14.45 -4.17
N TYR A 116 -2.95 13.70 -3.49
CA TYR A 116 -3.12 12.27 -3.27
C TYR A 116 -4.43 11.95 -2.52
N SER A 117 -4.75 12.68 -1.44
CA SER A 117 -5.95 12.45 -0.62
C SER A 117 -7.27 12.75 -1.33
N VAL A 118 -7.30 13.73 -2.25
CA VAL A 118 -8.52 14.13 -2.97
C VAL A 118 -9.01 13.01 -3.89
N VAL A 119 -8.11 12.24 -4.48
CA VAL A 119 -8.46 11.09 -5.35
C VAL A 119 -9.15 9.97 -4.54
N SER A 120 -8.74 9.78 -3.29
CA SER A 120 -9.29 8.76 -2.38
C SER A 120 -10.59 9.20 -1.68
N THR A 121 -11.06 10.44 -1.93
CA THR A 121 -12.29 10.95 -1.33
C THR A 121 -13.50 10.42 -2.09
N GLN A 122 -14.01 9.25 -1.69
CA GLN A 122 -15.32 8.79 -2.11
C GLN A 122 -16.38 9.47 -1.22
N PHE A 123 -17.09 10.46 -1.75
CA PHE A 123 -18.34 10.91 -1.12
C PHE A 123 -19.33 9.74 -1.13
N GLN A 124 -19.49 9.05 0.00
CA GLN A 124 -20.67 8.20 0.21
C GLN A 124 -21.86 9.11 0.53
N LEU A 125 -22.40 9.76 -0.50
CA LEU A 125 -23.72 10.38 -0.44
C LEU A 125 -24.78 9.28 -0.49
N SER A 126 -25.07 8.64 0.66
CA SER A 126 -26.34 7.96 0.92
C SER A 126 -26.40 7.35 2.32
N LYS A 127 -26.56 8.19 3.34
CA LYS A 127 -27.28 7.79 4.58
C LYS A 127 -27.99 9.00 5.20
N PHE A 128 -28.90 9.62 4.44
CA PHE A 128 -30.11 10.28 4.93
C PHE A 128 -31.14 10.23 3.80
#